data_AF-A0A2V6J9Y6-F1
#
_entry.id   AF-A0A2V6J9Y6-F1
#
_cell.length_a   1.000
_cell.length_b   1.000
_cell.length_c   1.000
_cell.angle_alpha   90.00
_cell.angle_beta   90.00
_cell.angle_gamma   90.00
#
_symmetry.space_group_name_H-M   'P 1'
#
loop_
_entity.id
_entity.type
_entity.pdbx_description
1 polymer ?
#
loop_
_entity_poly.entity_id
_entity_poly.type
_entity_poly.pdbx_seq_one_letter_code
_entity_poly.pdbx_strand_id
1 'polypeptide(L)'
;PDFKLQVLIPDDPADDMKAKVAAAKNIRKWEQISVEAPETRAYEFFADVKFRAGKTAILQDVPTTLLSLHQTVTEFLKLSHVGSDQKEKLVEAREIRRFKLVLDHLIKKSSATKDKVRTKIVDI
;
A
#
# COMPACT_ATOMS: atom_id res chain seq x y z
N PRO A 1 3.10 21.22 -11.90
CA PRO A 1 2.65 20.89 -10.52
C PRO A 1 3.60 19.88 -9.89
N ASP A 2 4.18 20.22 -8.73
CA ASP A 2 5.02 19.29 -8.00
C ASP A 2 4.12 18.28 -7.25
N PHE A 3 4.35 16.99 -7.44
CA PHE A 3 3.56 15.94 -6.80
C PHE A 3 4.47 14.86 -6.22
N LYS A 4 4.00 14.23 -5.15
CA LYS A 4 4.62 13.08 -4.52
C LYS A 4 3.61 11.96 -4.41
N LEU A 5 4.03 10.75 -4.75
CA LEU A 5 3.27 9.54 -4.51
C LEU A 5 3.70 8.95 -3.16
N GLN A 6 2.72 8.63 -2.33
CA GLN A 6 2.92 7.95 -1.06
C GLN A 6 2.24 6.59 -1.12
N VAL A 7 3.04 5.54 -1.12
CA VAL A 7 2.58 4.15 -1.04
C VAL A 7 2.44 3.78 0.43
N LEU A 8 1.22 3.55 0.86
CA LEU A 8 0.84 3.20 2.22
C LEU A 8 0.68 1.68 2.29
N ILE A 9 1.64 1.01 2.90
CA ILE A 9 1.73 -0.45 3.01
C ILE A 9 1.00 -0.88 4.29
N PRO A 10 -0.12 -1.60 4.22
CA PRO A 10 -0.77 -2.18 5.40
C PRO A 10 0.20 -3.08 6.18
N ASP A 11 0.15 -3.01 7.51
CA ASP A 11 0.87 -3.93 8.38
C ASP A 11 0.12 -5.25 8.64
N ASP A 12 -1.18 -5.28 8.32
CA ASP A 12 -2.06 -6.45 8.40
C ASP A 12 -2.73 -6.73 7.02
N PRO A 13 -2.27 -7.76 6.27
CA PRO A 13 -2.76 -8.10 4.95
C PRO A 13 -3.94 -9.09 4.94
N ALA A 14 -4.69 -9.20 6.05
CA ALA A 14 -5.81 -10.13 6.21
C ALA A 14 -6.94 -9.98 5.16
N ASP A 15 -7.85 -10.96 5.13
CA ASP A 15 -8.98 -11.03 4.19
C ASP A 15 -9.87 -9.78 4.18
N ASP A 16 -9.96 -9.07 5.30
CA ASP A 16 -10.74 -7.84 5.46
C ASP A 16 -9.97 -6.56 5.05
N MET A 17 -8.73 -6.67 4.57
CA MET A 17 -7.88 -5.54 4.18
C MET A 17 -8.58 -4.59 3.20
N LYS A 18 -9.36 -5.11 2.23
CA LYS A 18 -10.11 -4.25 1.30
C LYS A 18 -11.14 -3.37 2.02
N ALA A 19 -11.81 -3.91 3.03
CA ALA A 19 -12.79 -3.18 3.84
C ALA A 19 -12.10 -2.15 4.73
N LYS A 20 -10.99 -2.53 5.39
CA LYS A 20 -10.14 -1.62 6.18
C LYS A 20 -9.62 -0.45 5.35
N VAL A 21 -9.11 -0.72 4.15
CA VAL A 21 -8.68 0.31 3.19
C VAL A 21 -9.82 1.24 2.79
N ALA A 22 -11.02 0.71 2.52
CA ALA A 22 -12.19 1.52 2.19
C ALA A 22 -12.62 2.40 3.38
N ALA A 23 -12.59 1.87 4.60
CA ALA A 23 -12.87 2.64 5.82
C ALA A 23 -11.82 3.74 6.04
N ALA A 24 -10.53 3.43 5.88
CA ALA A 24 -9.44 4.40 6.01
C ALA A 24 -9.56 5.54 4.98
N LYS A 25 -9.93 5.22 3.73
CA LYS A 25 -10.23 6.22 2.68
C LYS A 25 -11.34 7.18 3.11
N ASN A 26 -12.43 6.63 3.64
CA ASN A 26 -13.58 7.43 4.08
C ASN A 26 -13.25 8.31 5.30
N ILE A 27 -12.59 7.75 6.32
CA ILE A 27 -12.19 8.47 7.54
C ILE A 27 -11.24 9.63 7.20
N ARG A 28 -10.29 9.39 6.30
CA ARG A 28 -9.29 10.38 5.89
C ARG A 28 -9.79 11.32 4.80
N LYS A 29 -11.02 11.11 4.30
CA LYS A 29 -11.66 11.88 3.22
C LYS A 29 -10.78 11.96 1.98
N TRP A 30 -10.23 10.84 1.54
CA TRP A 30 -9.47 10.81 0.31
C TRP A 30 -10.40 10.95 -0.89
N GLU A 31 -10.05 11.85 -1.79
CA GLU A 31 -10.74 12.00 -3.07
C GLU A 31 -10.11 11.09 -4.11
N GLN A 32 -10.95 10.39 -4.85
CA GLN A 32 -10.50 9.58 -5.98
C GLN A 32 -10.20 10.49 -7.17
N ILE A 33 -8.99 10.36 -7.70
CA ILE A 33 -8.53 11.04 -8.91
C ILE A 33 -8.34 9.98 -9.99
N SER A 34 -9.02 10.16 -11.12
CA SER A 34 -8.78 9.37 -12.31
C SER A 34 -7.74 10.07 -13.18
N VAL A 35 -6.67 9.36 -13.53
CA VAL A 35 -5.66 9.84 -14.48
C VAL A 35 -5.81 9.05 -15.77
N GLU A 36 -6.19 9.77 -16.83
CA GLU A 36 -6.29 9.20 -18.17
C GLU A 36 -4.91 8.77 -18.67
N ALA A 37 -4.85 7.57 -19.23
CA ALA A 37 -3.66 7.06 -19.90
C ALA A 37 -3.95 6.93 -21.40
N PRO A 38 -3.08 7.41 -22.29
CA PRO A 38 -3.38 7.47 -23.73
C PRO A 38 -3.67 6.11 -24.40
N GLU A 39 -3.09 5.03 -23.86
CA GLU A 39 -3.15 3.69 -24.47
C GLU A 39 -3.63 2.60 -23.51
N THR A 40 -3.94 2.95 -22.25
CA THR A 40 -4.33 1.99 -21.22
C THR A 40 -5.54 2.46 -20.43
N ARG A 41 -6.10 1.55 -19.63
CA ARG A 41 -7.17 1.88 -18.69
C ARG A 41 -6.71 3.02 -17.77
N ALA A 42 -7.61 3.97 -17.50
CA ALA A 42 -7.38 5.04 -16.55
C ALA A 42 -6.91 4.48 -15.19
N TYR A 43 -5.96 5.16 -14.58
CA TYR A 43 -5.43 4.81 -13.26
C TYR A 43 -6.17 5.58 -12.19
N GLU A 44 -6.66 4.88 -11.17
CA GLU A 44 -7.32 5.47 -10.02
C GLU A 44 -6.32 5.70 -8.90
N PHE A 45 -6.15 6.95 -8.50
CA PHE A 45 -5.36 7.35 -7.33
C PHE A 45 -6.26 7.97 -6.28
N PHE A 46 -5.76 8.05 -5.04
CA PHE A 46 -6.43 8.75 -3.96
C PHE A 46 -5.61 9.98 -3.58
N ALA A 47 -6.24 11.11 -3.31
CA ALA A 47 -5.55 12.32 -2.84
C ALA A 47 -6.06 12.74 -1.47
N ASP A 48 -5.14 13.13 -0.59
CA ASP A 48 -5.49 13.74 0.69
C ASP A 48 -5.90 15.21 0.45
N VAL A 49 -7.18 15.50 0.67
CA VAL A 49 -7.81 16.80 0.41
C VAL A 49 -7.33 17.88 1.39
N LYS A 50 -6.53 17.54 2.43
CA LYS A 50 -5.84 18.52 3.28
C LYS A 50 -4.68 19.22 2.55
N PHE A 51 -4.91 19.60 1.29
CA PHE A 51 -4.14 20.59 0.54
C PHE A 51 -4.20 21.92 1.27
N ARG A 52 -3.25 22.11 2.19
CA ARG A 52 -2.90 23.44 2.69
C ARG A 52 -2.21 24.17 1.54
N ALA A 53 -2.87 25.23 1.08
CA ALA A 53 -2.38 26.26 0.18
C ALA A 53 -0.86 26.22 -0.07
N GLY A 54 -0.45 25.71 -1.23
CA GLY A 54 0.70 26.28 -1.92
C GLY A 54 1.78 25.40 -2.55
N LYS A 55 2.13 24.15 -2.14
CA LYS A 55 3.42 23.60 -2.67
C LYS A 55 3.58 22.14 -3.13
N THR A 56 2.78 21.13 -2.80
CA THR A 56 2.95 19.79 -3.43
C THR A 56 1.70 18.93 -3.28
N ALA A 57 1.26 18.29 -4.37
CA ALA A 57 0.19 17.30 -4.33
C ALA A 57 0.69 15.98 -3.75
N ILE A 58 0.00 15.40 -2.76
CA ILE A 58 0.32 14.06 -2.26
C ILE A 58 -0.75 13.08 -2.77
N LEU A 59 -0.36 12.28 -3.74
CA LEU A 59 -1.13 11.12 -4.19
C LEU A 59 -0.85 9.96 -3.24
N GLN A 60 -1.87 9.18 -2.95
CA GLN A 60 -1.82 8.05 -2.04
C GLN A 60 -2.30 6.80 -2.78
N ASP A 61 -1.54 5.73 -2.57
CA ASP A 61 -1.85 4.40 -3.06
C ASP A 61 -1.70 3.39 -1.93
N VAL A 62 -2.55 2.37 -1.94
CA VAL A 62 -2.49 1.25 -0.99
C VAL A 62 -2.40 -0.04 -1.80
N PRO A 63 -1.28 -0.80 -1.71
CA PRO A 63 -1.06 -1.97 -2.54
C PRO A 63 -1.92 -3.13 -2.04
N THR A 64 -3.17 -3.19 -2.50
CA THR A 64 -4.08 -4.31 -2.18
C THR A 64 -3.61 -5.66 -2.72
N THR A 65 -2.54 -5.67 -3.53
CA THR A 65 -1.82 -6.87 -3.95
C THR A 65 -1.21 -7.66 -2.79
N LEU A 66 -1.02 -7.03 -1.62
CA LEU A 66 -0.57 -7.74 -0.41
C LEU A 66 -1.58 -8.76 0.10
N LEU A 67 -2.84 -8.75 -0.38
CA LEU A 67 -3.80 -9.81 -0.06
C LEU A 67 -3.29 -11.19 -0.52
N SER A 68 -2.60 -11.24 -1.65
CA SER A 68 -2.00 -12.49 -2.16
C SER A 68 -0.86 -12.98 -1.27
N LEU A 69 -0.23 -12.09 -0.48
CA LEU A 69 0.77 -12.48 0.51
C LEU A 69 0.12 -13.33 1.61
N HIS A 70 -0.98 -12.84 2.19
CA HIS A 70 -1.74 -13.54 3.24
C HIS A 70 -2.13 -14.94 2.76
N GLN A 71 -2.80 -15.03 1.61
CA GLN A 71 -3.21 -16.29 0.99
C GLN A 71 -2.04 -17.27 0.81
N THR A 72 -0.92 -16.78 0.29
CA THR A 72 0.28 -17.61 0.08
C THR A 72 0.87 -18.09 1.40
N VAL A 73 0.89 -17.26 2.44
CA VAL A 73 1.41 -17.64 3.76
C VAL A 73 0.51 -18.70 4.41
N THR A 74 -0.80 -18.51 4.37
CA THR A 74 -1.78 -19.48 4.89
C THR A 74 -1.64 -20.83 4.19
N GLU A 75 -1.59 -20.84 2.85
CA GLU A 75 -1.41 -22.04 2.04
C GLU A 75 -0.06 -22.73 2.29
N PHE A 76 1.02 -21.94 2.40
CA PHE A 76 2.37 -22.46 2.62
C PHE A 76 2.51 -23.12 3.98
N LEU A 77 1.96 -22.50 5.01
CA LEU A 77 2.10 -22.98 6.38
C LEU A 77 1.24 -24.23 6.64
N LYS A 78 0.14 -24.45 5.89
CA LYS A 78 -0.76 -25.63 6.02
C LYS A 78 -1.19 -25.91 7.48
N LEU A 79 -1.29 -24.88 8.31
CA LEU A 79 -1.39 -25.07 9.75
C LEU A 79 -2.84 -25.37 10.16
N SER A 80 -3.03 -26.58 10.65
CA SER A 80 -4.30 -27.16 11.10
C SER A 80 -4.48 -27.12 12.63
N HIS A 81 -3.63 -26.42 13.38
CA HIS A 81 -3.49 -26.58 14.83
C HIS A 81 -3.29 -25.25 15.58
N VAL A 82 -3.72 -25.21 16.85
CA VAL A 82 -3.61 -24.07 17.79
C VAL A 82 -2.16 -23.57 17.90
N GLY A 83 -1.94 -22.25 17.75
CA GLY A 83 -0.62 -21.61 17.73
C GLY A 83 -0.10 -21.25 16.34
N SER A 84 -0.86 -21.59 15.30
CA SER A 84 -0.58 -21.25 13.91
C SER A 84 -0.58 -19.75 13.63
N ASP A 85 -1.57 -19.06 14.17
CA ASP A 85 -1.84 -17.64 13.99
C ASP A 85 -0.64 -16.75 14.40
N GLN A 86 0.07 -17.10 15.49
CA GLN A 86 1.26 -16.36 15.89
C GLN A 86 2.44 -16.52 14.91
N LYS A 87 2.63 -17.73 14.37
CA LYS A 87 3.70 -17.97 13.39
C LYS A 87 3.38 -17.30 12.05
N GLU A 88 2.12 -17.35 11.64
CA GLU A 88 1.60 -16.68 10.45
C GLU A 88 1.85 -15.17 10.51
N LYS A 89 1.40 -14.51 11.59
CA LYS A 89 1.64 -13.07 11.83
C LYS A 89 3.12 -12.70 11.80
N LEU A 90 4.00 -13.52 12.38
CA LEU A 90 5.44 -13.28 12.35
C LEU A 90 6.03 -13.38 10.94
N VAL A 91 5.57 -14.35 10.15
CA VAL A 91 5.99 -14.51 8.75
C VAL A 91 5.46 -13.35 7.91
N GLU A 92 4.19 -12.99 8.04
CA GLU A 92 3.58 -11.85 7.35
C GLU A 92 4.31 -10.55 7.65
N ALA A 93 4.52 -10.22 8.93
CA ALA A 93 5.25 -9.02 9.34
C ALA A 93 6.69 -9.01 8.81
N ARG A 94 7.33 -10.18 8.64
CA ARG A 94 8.65 -10.29 8.01
C ARG A 94 8.57 -10.03 6.51
N GLU A 95 7.60 -10.62 5.81
CA GLU A 95 7.47 -10.45 4.37
C GLU A 95 6.99 -9.04 3.97
N ILE A 96 6.13 -8.39 4.76
CA ILE A 96 5.75 -6.98 4.57
C ILE A 96 6.97 -6.05 4.68
N ARG A 97 7.84 -6.30 5.67
CA ARG A 97 9.11 -5.55 5.82
C ARG A 97 10.03 -5.78 4.62
N ARG A 98 10.11 -7.01 4.11
CA ARG A 98 10.88 -7.33 2.89
C ARG A 98 10.30 -6.67 1.65
N PHE A 99 8.98 -6.69 1.49
CA PHE A 99 8.29 -6.01 0.40
C PHE A 99 8.63 -4.52 0.39
N LYS A 100 8.52 -3.84 1.55
CA LYS A 100 8.91 -2.43 1.68
C LYS A 100 10.39 -2.22 1.30
N LEU A 101 11.29 -3.07 1.79
CA LEU A 101 12.73 -2.96 1.53
C LEU A 101 13.04 -3.06 0.03
N VAL A 102 12.44 -4.02 -0.66
CA VAL A 102 12.61 -4.20 -2.11
C VAL A 102 12.01 -3.04 -2.88
N LEU A 103 10.79 -2.60 -2.51
CA LEU A 103 10.14 -1.46 -3.15
C LEU A 103 10.97 -0.17 -2.98
N ASP A 104 11.49 0.10 -1.79
CA ASP A 104 12.38 1.23 -1.52
C ASP A 104 13.65 1.17 -2.37
N HIS A 105 14.23 -0.02 -2.55
CA HIS A 105 15.39 -0.20 -3.41
C HIS A 105 15.08 0.14 -4.87
N LEU A 106 13.96 -0.37 -5.39
CA LEU A 106 13.52 -0.09 -6.76
C LEU A 106 13.20 1.40 -6.98
N ILE A 107 12.57 2.05 -6.00
CA ILE A 107 12.30 3.50 -6.03
C ILE A 107 13.61 4.27 -6.09
N LYS A 108 14.58 3.95 -5.24
CA LYS A 108 15.87 4.67 -5.21
C LYS A 108 16.70 4.49 -6.49
N LYS A 109 16.59 3.33 -7.13
CA LYS A 109 17.35 3.00 -8.35
C LYS A 109 16.88 3.79 -9.58
N SER A 110 15.61 4.19 -9.63
CA SER A 110 15.03 4.86 -10.79
C SER A 110 15.02 6.39 -10.63
N SER A 111 15.54 7.11 -11.62
CA SER A 111 15.51 8.58 -11.66
C SER A 111 14.08 9.13 -11.71
N ALA A 112 13.14 8.37 -12.26
CA ALA A 112 11.74 8.76 -12.37
C ALA A 112 11.02 8.77 -11.01
N THR A 113 11.45 7.92 -10.06
CA THR A 113 10.70 7.68 -8.81
C THR A 113 11.44 8.11 -7.55
N LYS A 114 12.79 8.13 -7.53
CA LYS A 114 13.63 8.35 -6.34
C LYS A 114 13.25 9.54 -5.44
N ASP A 115 12.81 10.66 -6.02
CA ASP A 115 12.47 11.90 -5.28
C ASP A 115 10.96 12.15 -5.21
N LYS A 116 10.17 11.34 -5.93
CA LYS A 116 8.73 11.49 -6.08
C LYS A 116 7.93 10.48 -5.28
N VAL A 117 8.47 9.29 -5.03
CA VAL A 117 7.75 8.19 -4.37
C VAL A 117 8.29 7.98 -2.96
N ARG A 118 7.40 7.81 -1.98
CA ARG A 118 7.73 7.45 -0.61
C ARG A 118 6.88 6.27 -0.16
N THR A 119 7.44 5.39 0.65
CA THR A 119 6.71 4.26 1.23
C THR A 119 6.57 4.42 2.74
N LYS A 120 5.45 3.97 3.30
CA LYS A 120 5.25 3.95 4.75
C LYS A 120 4.41 2.72 5.12
N ILE A 121 4.88 1.95 6.11
CA ILE A 121 4.03 0.93 6.75
C ILE A 121 3.06 1.65 7.68
N VAL A 122 1.77 1.31 7.59
CA VAL A 122 0.71 1.96 8.33
C VAL A 122 -0.31 0.93 8.81
N ASP A 123 -0.84 1.22 10.00
CA ASP A 123 -2.05 0.62 10.52
C ASP A 123 -3.25 1.17 9.71
N ILE A 124 -3.94 0.27 9.01
CA ILE A 124 -5.08 0.56 8.12
C ILE A 124 -6.25 -0.33 8.51
#